data_AF-A0A6L7RZH1-F1
#
_entry.id   AF-A0A6L7RZH1-F1
#
_cell.length_a   1.000
_cell.length_b   1.000
_cell.length_c   1.000
_cell.angle_alpha   90.00
_cell.angle_beta   90.00
_cell.angle_gamma   90.00
#
_symmetry.space_group_name_H-M   'P 1'
#
loop_
_entity.id
_entity.type
_entity.pdbx_description
1 polymer ?
#
loop_
_entity_poly.entity_id
_entity_poly.type
_entity_poly.pdbx_seq_one_letter_code
_entity_poly.pdbx_strand_id
1 'polypeptide(L)' 'GYDPDFGARPLRRVIQNLIEDPLAEELLRGAFEPGAQVIVDRDGDDVAITSRSPVEA' A
#
# COMPACT_ATOMS: atom_id res chain seq x y z
N GLY A 1 -2.73 14.27 -3.70
CA GLY A 1 -2.29 14.23 -5.11
C GLY A 1 -3.37 14.66 -6.08
N TYR A 2 -4.22 15.63 -5.71
CA TYR A 2 -5.18 16.23 -6.63
C TYR A 2 -4.71 17.65 -6.91
N ASP A 3 -4.40 17.93 -8.17
CA ASP A 3 -4.14 19.27 -8.67
C ASP A 3 -5.19 19.54 -9.77
N PRO A 4 -6.04 20.56 -9.62
CA PRO A 4 -7.10 20.86 -10.58
C PRO A 4 -6.57 21.05 -12.01
N ASP A 5 -5.33 21.53 -12.17
CA ASP A 5 -4.72 21.80 -13.48
C ASP A 5 -4.19 20.52 -14.14
N PHE A 6 -3.83 19.49 -13.36
CA PHE A 6 -3.25 18.23 -13.86
C PHE A 6 -4.21 17.02 -13.81
N GLY A 7 -5.38 17.17 -13.18
CA GLY A 7 -6.37 16.11 -13.00
C GLY A 7 -5.86 14.99 -12.09
N ALA A 8 -6.30 13.75 -12.33
CA ALA A 8 -5.90 12.58 -11.53
C ALA A 8 -4.46 12.08 -11.81
N ARG A 9 -3.73 12.65 -12.78
CA ARG A 9 -2.38 12.19 -13.16
C ARG A 9 -1.38 12.14 -12.00
N PRO A 10 -1.35 13.11 -11.06
CA PRO A 10 -0.48 13.04 -9.90
C PRO A 10 -0.85 11.92 -8.92
N LEU A 11 -2.11 11.43 -8.92
CA LEU A 11 -2.55 10.38 -8.00
C LEU A 11 -1.81 9.08 -8.20
N ARG A 12 -1.53 8.69 -9.45
CA ARG A 12 -0.80 7.44 -9.73
C ARG A 12 0.59 7.47 -9.10
N ARG A 13 1.32 8.59 -9.23
CA ARG A 13 2.65 8.75 -8.64
C ARG A 13 2.60 8.69 -7.12
N VAL A 14 1.57 9.30 -6.52
CA VAL A 14 1.38 9.29 -5.07
C VAL A 14 1.06 7.88 -4.56
N ILE A 15 0.17 7.15 -5.24
CA ILE A 15 -0.14 5.74 -4.89
C ILE A 15 1.11 4.87 -5.02
N GLN A 16 1.88 5.04 -6.09
CA GLN A 16 3.16 4.33 -6.25
C GLN A 16 4.10 4.56 -5.07
N ASN A 17 4.42 5.82 -4.80
CA ASN A 17 5.41 6.16 -3.80
C ASN A 17 4.98 5.82 -2.37
N LEU A 18 3.68 5.93 -2.05
CA LEU A 18 3.17 5.74 -0.68
C LEU A 18 2.68 4.32 -0.40
N ILE A 19 2.36 3.54 -1.43
CA ILE A 19 1.73 2.22 -1.26
C ILE A 19 2.49 1.14 -2.03
N GLU A 20 2.68 1.27 -3.34
CA GLU A 20 3.31 0.19 -4.14
C GLU A 20 4.77 -0.01 -3.76
N ASP A 21 5.55 1.06 -3.62
CA ASP A 21 6.99 0.96 -3.32
C ASP A 21 7.24 0.33 -1.92
N PRO A 22 6.60 0.78 -0.81
CA PRO A 22 6.77 0.13 0.49
C PRO A 22 6.25 -1.31 0.51
N LEU A 23 5.13 -1.59 -0.18
CA LEU A 23 4.60 -2.95 -0.28
C LEU A 23 5.58 -3.89 -0.99
N ALA A 24 6.22 -3.43 -2.05
CA ALA A 24 7.23 -4.21 -2.77
C ALA A 24 8.44 -4.52 -1.87
N GLU A 25 8.90 -3.55 -1.07
CA GLU A 25 9.98 -3.80 -0.10
C GLU A 25 9.60 -4.85 0.94
N GLU A 26 8.41 -4.75 1.54
CA GLU A 26 7.94 -5.69 2.56
C GLU A 26 7.70 -7.09 1.98
N LEU A 27 7.25 -7.21 0.73
CA LEU A 27 7.19 -8.48 0.00
C LEU A 27 8.57 -9.10 -0.19
N LEU A 28 9.57 -8.30 -0.59
CA LEU A 28 10.95 -8.77 -0.76
C LEU A 28 11.60 -9.19 0.56
N ARG A 29 11.20 -8.57 1.68
CA ARG A 29 11.62 -8.96 3.04
C ARG A 29 10.94 -10.23 3.55
N GLY A 30 9.90 -10.71 2.85
CA GLY A 30 9.12 -11.87 3.27
C GLY A 30 8.19 -11.58 4.44
N ALA A 31 7.77 -10.32 4.63
CA ALA A 31 6.86 -9.92 5.69
C ALA A 31 5.43 -10.48 5.53
N PHE A 32 5.09 -10.96 4.33
CA PHE A 32 3.76 -11.47 3.99
C PHE A 32 3.83 -12.88 3.42
N GLU A 33 2.98 -13.77 3.95
CA GLU A 33 2.85 -15.12 3.43
C GLU A 33 2.03 -15.15 2.12
N PRO A 34 2.29 -16.11 1.22
CA PRO A 34 1.47 -16.32 0.04
C PRO A 34 -0.01 -16.49 0.41
N GLY A 35 -0.88 -15.72 -0.25
CA GLY A 35 -2.32 -15.74 0.01
C GLY A 35 -2.77 -14.83 1.14
N ALA A 36 -1.86 -14.19 1.89
CA ALA A 36 -2.22 -13.22 2.91
C ALA A 36 -2.97 -12.01 2.32
N GLN A 37 -3.97 -11.52 3.06
CA GLN A 37 -4.65 -10.29 2.70
C GLN A 37 -3.89 -9.11 3.29
N VAL A 38 -3.30 -8.28 2.43
CA VAL A 38 -2.63 -7.05 2.85
C VAL A 38 -3.66 -5.92 2.99
N ILE A 39 -3.62 -5.23 4.12
CA ILE A 39 -4.44 -4.08 4.47
C ILE A 39 -3.54 -2.87 4.56
N VAL A 40 -3.91 -1.86 3.78
CA VAL A 40 -3.27 -0.55 3.77
C VAL A 40 -4.23 0.42 4.45
N ASP A 41 -3.80 1.05 5.52
CA ASP A 41 -4.58 2.04 6.27
C ASP A 41 -3.77 3.33 6.43
N ARG A 42 -4.47 4.43 6.71
CA ARG A 42 -3.85 5.72 6.99
C ARG A 42 -3.64 5.84 8.51
N ASP A 43 -2.39 6.03 8.92
CA ASP A 43 -2.03 6.33 10.31
C ASP A 43 -1.53 7.77 10.40
N GLY A 44 -2.43 8.70 10.73
CA GLY A 44 -2.11 10.13 10.73
C GLY A 44 -1.73 10.64 9.34
N ASP A 45 -0.48 11.05 9.17
CA ASP A 45 0.08 11.48 7.88
C ASP A 45 0.85 10.36 7.14
N ASP A 46 1.03 9.21 7.80
CA ASP A 46 1.72 8.04 7.26
C ASP A 46 0.74 6.96 6.78
N VAL A 47 1.29 5.95 6.11
CA VAL A 47 0.56 4.77 5.64
C VAL A 47 1.03 3.55 6.41
N ALA A 48 0.12 2.86 7.07
CA ALA A 48 0.37 1.61 7.75
C ALA A 48 -0.01 0.43 6.84
N ILE A 49 0.92 -0.53 6.68
CA ILE A 49 0.71 -1.76 5.92
C ILE A 49 0.74 -2.93 6.89
N THR A 50 -0.35 -3.69 6.92
CA THR A 50 -0.51 -4.87 7.80
C THR A 50 -1.02 -6.05 7.00
N SER A 51 -0.73 -7.27 7.42
CA SER A 51 -1.33 -8.48 6.83
C SER A 51 -2.34 -9.10 7.79
N ARG A 52 -3.42 -9.63 7.21
CA ARG A 52 -4.27 -10.62 7.85
C ARG A 52 -3.93 -11.96 7.23
N SER A 53 -3.51 -12.91 8.07
CA SER A 53 -3.42 -14.30 7.67
C SER A 53 -4.80 -14.77 7.23
N PRO A 54 -4.91 -15.53 6.12
CA PRO A 54 -6.19 -16.12 5.75
C PRO A 54 -6.63 -17.00 6.91
N VAL A 55 -7.82 -16.74 7.44
CA VAL A 55 -8.47 -17.72 8.31
C VAL A 55 -8.70 -18.94 7.43
N GLU A 56 -7.90 -19.99 7.61
CA GLU A 56 -8.16 -21.29 7.00
C GLU A 56 -9.60 -21.68 7.36
N ALA A 57 -10.43 -21.84 6.33
CA ALA A 57 -11.79 -22.33 6.41
C ALA A 57 -11.83 -23.84 6.16
#